data_AF-A0A820AS93-F1
#
_entry.id   AF-A0A820AS93-F1
#
_cell.length_a   1.000
_cell.length_b   1.000
_cell.length_c   1.000
_cell.angle_alpha   90.00
_cell.angle_beta   90.00
_cell.angle_gamma   90.00
#
_symmetry.space_group_name_H-M   'P 1'
#
loop_
_entity.id
_entity.type
_entity.pdbx_description
1 polymer ?
#
loop_
_entity_poly.entity_id
_entity_poly.type
_entity_poly.pdbx_seq_one_letter_code
_entity_poly.pdbx_strand_id
1 'polypeptide(L)'
;PYEIRAYNDQLLQLERAFLNPLGQGGDYTDFKHIIYAPAKINKYAADGFPAISDAIVSGNSTEIEYQVAIATYFIRGALSTLKEFNNFFS
;
A
#
# COMPACT_ATOMS: atom_id res chain seq x y z
N PRO A 1 18.61 10.04 22.26
CA PRO A 1 17.45 9.12 22.47
C PRO A 1 16.17 9.54 21.75
N TYR A 2 15.81 10.83 21.78
CA TYR A 2 14.60 11.38 21.16
C TYR A 2 14.59 11.26 19.62
N GLU A 3 15.71 11.56 18.96
CA GLU A 3 15.84 11.49 17.49
C GLU A 3 15.63 10.07 16.96
N ILE A 4 16.28 9.06 17.58
CA ILE A 4 16.10 7.65 17.20
C ILE A 4 14.64 7.24 17.31
N ARG A 5 13.93 7.72 18.35
CA ARG A 5 12.51 7.45 18.52
C ARG A 5 11.67 8.11 17.42
N ALA A 6 11.98 9.36 17.06
CA ALA A 6 11.30 10.05 15.97
C ALA A 6 11.44 9.29 14.64
N TYR A 7 12.65 8.81 14.30
CA TYR A 7 12.86 7.98 13.11
C TYR A 7 12.09 6.66 13.15
N ASN A 8 12.08 5.96 14.30
CA ASN A 8 11.34 4.71 14.45
C ASN A 8 9.82 4.92 14.34
N ASP A 9 9.29 5.98 14.94
CA ASP A 9 7.87 6.32 14.86
C ASP A 9 7.47 6.68 13.42
N GLN A 10 8.37 7.30 12.64
CA GLN A 10 8.17 7.59 11.23
C GLN A 10 8.13 6.32 10.38
N LEU A 11 9.05 5.38 10.59
CA LEU A 11 9.04 4.08 9.90
C LEU A 11 7.76 3.29 10.22
N LEU A 12 7.30 3.32 11.47
CA LEU A 12 6.04 2.70 11.86
C LEU A 12 4.83 3.35 11.17
N GLN A 13 4.82 4.68 11.06
CA GLN A 13 3.75 5.41 10.37
C GLN A 13 3.74 5.15 8.87
N LEU A 14 4.92 5.04 8.24
CA LEU A 14 5.04 4.66 6.84
C LEU A 14 4.38 3.31 6.57
N GLU A 15 4.70 2.28 7.36
CA GLU A 15 4.12 0.95 7.18
C GLU A 15 2.60 0.96 7.35
N ARG A 16 2.11 1.67 8.37
CA ARG A 16 0.66 1.82 8.60
C ARG A 16 -0.06 2.56 7.48
N ALA A 17 0.62 3.47 6.78
CA ALA A 17 0.03 4.21 5.68
C ALA A 17 -0.29 3.31 4.46
N PHE A 18 0.24 2.08 4.39
CA PHE A 18 -0.13 1.11 3.36
C PHE A 18 -1.36 0.25 3.70
N LEU A 19 -1.96 0.45 4.87
CA LEU A 19 -3.15 -0.28 5.31
C LEU A 19 -4.42 0.46 4.90
N ASN A 20 -5.19 -0.14 4.00
CA ASN A 20 -6.55 0.28 3.70
C ASN A 20 -7.55 -0.37 4.68
N PRO A 21 -8.24 0.40 5.54
CA PRO A 21 -9.18 -0.15 6.51
C PRO A 21 -10.39 -0.82 5.87
N LEU A 22 -10.75 -0.43 4.65
CA LEU A 22 -11.87 -1.00 3.89
C LEU A 22 -11.45 -2.21 3.02
N GLY A 23 -10.16 -2.57 3.04
CA GLY A 23 -9.60 -3.54 2.11
C GLY A 23 -9.52 -3.02 0.68
N GLN A 24 -9.07 -3.85 -0.25
CA GLN A 24 -8.83 -3.44 -1.64
C GLN A 24 -10.07 -3.62 -2.54
N GLY A 25 -11.23 -3.97 -1.99
CA GLY A 25 -12.46 -4.23 -2.76
C GLY A 25 -12.46 -5.60 -3.46
N GLY A 26 -13.62 -5.99 -3.99
CA GLY A 26 -13.84 -7.32 -4.58
C GLY A 26 -13.44 -8.43 -3.61
N ASP A 27 -12.72 -9.43 -4.12
CA ASP A 27 -12.20 -10.54 -3.32
C ASP A 27 -11.04 -10.15 -2.38
N TYR A 28 -10.55 -8.89 -2.44
CA TYR A 28 -9.47 -8.38 -1.60
C TYR A 28 -9.95 -7.53 -0.42
N THR A 29 -11.23 -7.63 -0.07
CA THR A 29 -11.85 -6.87 1.04
C THR A 29 -11.22 -7.18 2.41
N ASP A 30 -10.75 -8.41 2.63
CA ASP A 30 -10.09 -8.80 3.89
C ASP A 30 -8.60 -8.43 3.92
N PHE A 31 -8.00 -8.11 2.75
CA PHE A 31 -6.58 -7.79 2.63
C PHE A 31 -6.35 -6.29 2.67
N LYS A 32 -5.96 -5.82 3.84
CA LYS A 32 -5.77 -4.40 4.12
C LYS A 32 -4.47 -3.86 3.56
N HIS A 33 -3.43 -4.69 3.46
CA HIS A 33 -2.13 -4.23 3.00
C HIS A 33 -2.10 -4.15 1.47
N ILE A 34 -1.84 -2.95 0.94
CA ILE A 34 -1.95 -2.68 -0.51
C ILE A 34 -0.80 -3.26 -1.33
N ILE A 35 0.42 -3.24 -0.78
CA ILE A 35 1.58 -3.81 -1.47
C ILE A 35 1.58 -5.34 -1.37
N TYR A 36 1.27 -5.87 -0.19
CA TYR A 36 1.32 -7.31 0.11
C TYR A 36 -0.07 -7.87 0.39
N ALA A 37 -0.49 -8.81 -0.45
CA ALA A 37 -1.58 -9.73 -0.14
C ALA A 37 -1.27 -11.08 -0.80
N PRO A 38 -1.86 -12.19 -0.36
CA PRO A 38 -1.74 -13.45 -1.09
C PRO A 38 -2.38 -13.30 -2.48
N ALA A 39 -1.60 -13.49 -3.54
CA ALA A 39 -2.11 -13.52 -4.91
C ALA A 39 -3.04 -14.74 -5.11
N LYS A 40 -4.12 -14.59 -5.88
CA LYS A 40 -5.07 -15.70 -6.11
C LYS A 40 -4.52 -16.78 -7.02
N ILE A 41 -3.78 -16.38 -8.06
CA ILE A 41 -3.31 -17.30 -9.10
C ILE A 41 -2.06 -18.05 -8.64
N ASN A 42 -1.19 -17.40 -7.86
CA ASN A 42 -0.01 -18.04 -7.27
C ASN A 42 0.32 -17.45 -5.90
N LYS A 43 -0.18 -18.09 -4.84
CA LYS A 43 0.06 -17.69 -3.44
C LYS A 43 1.55 -17.69 -3.02
N TYR A 44 2.44 -18.27 -3.83
CA TYR A 44 3.88 -18.35 -3.60
C TYR A 44 4.71 -17.44 -4.52
N ALA A 45 4.11 -16.85 -5.56
CA ALA A 45 4.73 -15.74 -6.24
C ALA A 45 4.51 -14.51 -5.36
N ALA A 46 5.57 -14.03 -4.73
CA ALA A 46 5.59 -12.74 -4.04
C ALA A 46 5.46 -11.63 -5.09
N ASP A 47 4.27 -11.47 -5.66
CA ASP A 47 3.96 -10.41 -6.59
C ASP A 47 3.53 -9.17 -5.78
N GLY A 48 4.18 -8.04 -6.04
CA GLY A 48 3.75 -6.78 -5.45
C GLY A 48 2.45 -6.33 -6.11
N PHE A 49 1.51 -5.82 -5.32
CA PHE A 49 0.19 -5.39 -5.81
C PHE A 49 -0.65 -6.52 -6.46
N PRO A 50 -0.93 -7.60 -5.72
CA PRO A 50 -1.65 -8.76 -6.24
C PRO A 50 -3.06 -8.43 -6.77
N ALA A 51 -3.74 -7.42 -6.23
CA ALA A 51 -5.04 -6.99 -6.74
C ALA A 51 -4.96 -6.42 -8.17
N ILE A 52 -3.88 -5.70 -8.49
CA ILE A 52 -3.62 -5.21 -9.85
C ILE A 52 -3.27 -6.38 -10.77
N SER A 53 -2.40 -7.29 -10.32
CA SER A 53 -1.99 -8.48 -11.08
C SER A 53 -3.20 -9.35 -11.46
N ASP A 54 -4.07 -9.64 -10.49
CA ASP A 54 -5.31 -10.38 -10.72
C ASP A 54 -6.28 -9.65 -11.65
N ALA A 55 -6.42 -8.33 -11.49
CA ALA A 55 -7.28 -7.52 -12.37
C ALA A 55 -6.81 -7.59 -13.83
N ILE A 56 -5.49 -7.51 -14.06
CA ILE A 56 -4.88 -7.66 -15.38
C ILE A 56 -5.17 -9.04 -15.96
N VAL A 57 -4.98 -10.11 -15.18
CA VAL A 57 -5.22 -11.48 -15.67
C VAL A 57 -6.71 -11.72 -15.96
N SER A 58 -7.60 -11.14 -15.17
CA SER A 58 -9.05 -11.22 -15.40
C SER A 58 -9.50 -10.47 -16.66
N GLY A 59 -8.66 -9.57 -17.20
CA GLY A 59 -8.99 -8.73 -18.35
C GLY A 59 -10.05 -7.64 -18.06
N ASN A 60 -10.33 -7.36 -16.78
CA ASN A 60 -11.33 -6.38 -16.38
C ASN A 60 -10.72 -4.98 -16.27
N SER A 61 -10.86 -4.16 -17.32
CA SER A 61 -10.30 -2.80 -17.37
C SER A 61 -10.78 -1.90 -16.24
N THR A 62 -12.04 -2.01 -15.83
CA THR A 62 -12.61 -1.21 -14.74
C THR A 62 -11.95 -1.53 -13.40
N GLU A 63 -11.70 -2.83 -13.15
CA GLU A 63 -11.02 -3.27 -11.94
C GLU A 63 -9.54 -2.84 -11.94
N ILE A 64 -8.87 -2.90 -13.10
CA ILE A 64 -7.49 -2.43 -13.26
C ILE A 64 -7.40 -0.94 -12.89
N GLU A 65 -8.26 -0.10 -13.46
CA GLU A 65 -8.29 1.34 -13.18
C GLU A 65 -8.56 1.63 -11.70
N TYR A 66 -9.51 0.90 -11.09
CA TYR A 66 -9.83 1.02 -9.68
C TYR A 66 -8.66 0.66 -8.76
N GLN A 67 -8.02 -0.50 -9.00
CA GLN A 67 -6.90 -0.97 -8.17
C GLN A 67 -5.67 -0.07 -8.32
N VAL A 68 -5.37 0.44 -9.52
CA VAL A 68 -4.30 1.41 -9.75
C VAL A 68 -4.59 2.73 -9.02
N ALA A 69 -5.84 3.20 -9.04
CA ALA A 69 -6.22 4.42 -8.34
C ALA A 69 -6.05 4.29 -6.82
N ILE A 70 -6.48 3.17 -6.23
CA ILE A 70 -6.29 2.86 -4.81
C ILE A 70 -4.79 2.81 -4.47
N ALA A 71 -4.01 2.01 -5.21
CA ALA A 71 -2.58 1.89 -4.95
C ALA A 71 -1.89 3.26 -5.00
N THR A 72 -2.23 4.08 -6.00
CA THR A 72 -1.69 5.44 -6.14
C THR A 72 -2.06 6.34 -4.95
N TYR A 73 -3.31 6.29 -4.49
CA TYR A 73 -3.78 7.09 -3.36
C TYR A 73 -2.99 6.77 -2.08
N PHE A 74 -2.86 5.48 -1.75
CA PHE A 74 -2.16 5.07 -0.54
C PHE A 74 -0.64 5.22 -0.63
N ILE A 75 -0.02 5.02 -1.80
CA ILE A 75 1.40 5.35 -2.00
C ILE A 75 1.64 6.84 -1.77
N ARG A 76 0.77 7.71 -2.29
CA ARG A 76 0.88 9.16 -2.06
C ARG A 76 0.68 9.52 -0.57
N GLY A 77 -0.26 8.87 0.10
CA GLY A 77 -0.45 8.99 1.55
C GLY A 77 0.81 8.58 2.32
N ALA A 78 1.39 7.43 2.01
CA ALA A 78 2.63 6.95 2.59
C ALA A 78 3.81 7.89 2.32
N LEU A 79 3.92 8.46 1.11
CA LEU A 79 4.96 9.46 0.82
C LEU A 79 4.83 10.73 1.65
N SER A 80 3.62 11.09 2.11
CA SER A 80 3.45 12.26 2.97
C SER A 80 4.04 12.06 4.37
N THR A 81 4.06 10.82 4.90
CA THR A 81 4.68 10.51 6.20
C THR A 81 6.21 10.65 6.17
N LEU A 82 6.82 10.60 4.98
CA LEU A 82 8.26 10.76 4.81
C LEU A 82 8.72 12.22 4.74
N LYS A 83 7.84 13.14 4.33
CA LYS A 83 8.24 14.53 4.00
C LYS A 83 8.33 15.47 5.20
N GLU A 84 7.71 15.15 6.33
CA GLU A 84 7.59 16.10 7.45
C GLU A 84 8.92 16.37 8.20
N PHE A 85 9.93 15.50 8.13
CA PHE A 85 11.15 15.67 8.92
C PHE A 85 12.24 16.53 8.25
N ASN A 86 12.26 16.65 6.92
CA ASN A 86 13.29 17.42 6.21
C ASN A 86 13.25 18.93 6.50
N ASN A 87 12.17 19.43 7.10
CA ASN A 87 12.00 20.84 7.46
C ASN A 87 12.48 21.18 8.89
N PHE A 88 12.98 20.21 9.67
CA PHE A 88 13.49 20.46 11.03
C PHE A 88 15.00 20.78 11.07
N PHE A 89 15.71 20.69 9.94
CA PHE A 89 17.15 20.97 9.83
C PHE A 89 17.51 22.12 8.88
N SER A 90 16.54 22.96 8.49
CA SER A 90 16.77 24.20 7.72
C SER A 90 16.71 25.43 8.60
#